data_AF-A0A450WDG8-F1
#
_entry.id   AF-A0A450WDG8-F1
#
_cell.length_a   1.000
_cell.length_b   1.000
_cell.length_c   1.000
_cell.angle_alpha   90.00
_cell.angle_beta   90.00
_cell.angle_gamma   90.00
#
_symmetry.space_group_name_H-M   'P 1'
#
loop_
_entity.id
_entity.type
_entity.pdbx_description
1 polymer ?
#
loop_
_entity_poly.entity_id
_entity_poly.type
_entity_poly.pdbx_seq_one_letter_code
_entity_poly.pdbx_strand_id
1 'polypeptide(L)'
;MQRSDEFSTYHNELLDGRYDCIDRIVLNGYFPLRQQGGGFRFWWRQLTGSDDTLDQDHLLRMAGRFSRRVHGWAKKSNIPILHCAPGEQKHELAEAHLPQDPNFQGIFLILVAKAPGLVWDVKCSDNGSLHIQRKTPWPYVNHYHFHINVVHAADHSYLPDGTLNALAEPTQRGTRRLAGVDLQKPRVRAVSEAILALAPKPGGFTMAELAHKVRNSLSNGNVTYTSRHAAYDFSKLRGKKLVERIGKSRRYRAPPDGIRILAGMFILREKVIKPVLAGLGKPRIGRPPKNVQPIDQHYNNLQHELRRTFETLALAT
;
A
#
# COMPACT_ATOMS: atom_id res chain seq x y z
N MET A 1 -16.47 -5.17 -14.73
CA MET A 1 -17.71 -4.79 -14.02
C MET A 1 -18.25 -6.00 -13.27
N GLN A 2 -18.04 -6.10 -11.95
CA GLN A 2 -18.62 -7.18 -11.14
C GLN A 2 -20.15 -7.00 -11.04
N ARG A 3 -20.90 -8.09 -11.26
CA ARG A 3 -22.36 -8.13 -11.11
C ARG A 3 -22.74 -7.69 -9.68
N SER A 4 -23.64 -6.71 -9.57
CA SER A 4 -24.32 -6.36 -8.32
C SER A 4 -25.09 -7.60 -7.83
N ASP A 5 -24.88 -7.99 -6.58
CA ASP A 5 -25.66 -9.07 -5.97
C ASP A 5 -27.12 -8.62 -5.71
N GLU A 6 -28.02 -9.59 -5.49
CA GLU A 6 -29.46 -9.33 -5.29
C GLU A 6 -29.74 -8.41 -4.09
N PHE A 7 -28.94 -8.49 -3.02
CA PHE A 7 -29.13 -7.68 -1.82
C PHE A 7 -28.79 -6.21 -2.09
N SER A 8 -27.67 -5.95 -2.77
CA SER A 8 -27.26 -4.60 -3.20
C SER A 8 -28.26 -3.99 -4.19
N THR A 9 -28.86 -4.81 -5.05
CA THR A 9 -29.84 -4.37 -6.05
C THR A 9 -31.18 -4.02 -5.40
N TYR A 10 -31.62 -4.80 -4.42
CA TYR A 10 -32.89 -4.58 -3.71
C TYR A 10 -32.89 -3.29 -2.88
N HIS A 11 -31.75 -2.90 -2.32
CA HIS A 11 -31.64 -1.70 -1.48
C HIS A 11 -31.12 -0.46 -2.23
N ASN A 12 -30.99 -0.51 -3.56
CA ASN A 12 -30.30 0.51 -4.35
C ASN A 12 -30.86 1.94 -4.15
N GLU A 13 -32.16 2.09 -3.92
CA GLU A 13 -32.80 3.39 -3.65
C GLU A 13 -32.49 3.96 -2.26
N LEU A 14 -31.96 3.13 -1.36
CA LEU A 14 -31.57 3.49 0.01
C LEU A 14 -30.06 3.69 0.17
N LEU A 15 -29.29 3.46 -0.90
CA LEU A 15 -27.83 3.55 -0.90
C LEU A 15 -27.39 4.87 -1.55
N ASP A 16 -26.96 5.84 -0.75
CA ASP A 16 -26.45 7.12 -1.26
C ASP A 16 -24.92 7.08 -1.51
N GLY A 17 -24.53 6.15 -2.38
CA GLY A 17 -23.14 5.95 -2.82
C GLY A 17 -22.66 4.50 -2.73
N ARG A 18 -21.77 4.14 -3.67
CA ARG A 18 -21.06 2.86 -3.70
C ARG A 18 -19.62 3.08 -3.25
N TYR A 19 -19.20 2.42 -2.16
CA TYR A 19 -17.81 2.43 -1.69
C TYR A 19 -17.18 1.07 -1.95
N ASP A 20 -16.55 0.90 -3.13
CA ASP A 20 -16.15 -0.43 -3.63
C ASP A 20 -14.70 -0.84 -3.26
N CYS A 21 -13.82 0.10 -2.84
CA CYS A 21 -12.57 -0.21 -2.13
C CYS A 21 -11.82 1.06 -1.71
N ILE A 22 -10.75 0.90 -0.93
CA ILE A 22 -9.62 1.84 -0.95
C ILE A 22 -8.86 1.55 -2.25
N ASP A 23 -9.11 2.35 -3.29
CA ASP A 23 -8.57 2.14 -4.65
C ASP A 23 -7.03 2.10 -4.68
N ARG A 24 -6.35 2.79 -3.74
CA ARG A 24 -4.87 2.90 -3.76
C ARG A 24 -4.28 3.13 -2.38
N ILE A 25 -3.35 2.28 -1.96
CA ILE A 25 -2.28 2.69 -1.03
C ILE A 25 -1.15 3.32 -1.85
N VAL A 26 -1.18 4.65 -2.04
CA VAL A 26 -0.05 5.37 -2.63
C VAL A 26 1.05 5.53 -1.58
N LEU A 27 2.04 4.64 -1.62
CA LEU A 27 3.30 4.85 -0.91
C LEU A 27 4.12 5.91 -1.66
N ASN A 28 3.86 7.19 -1.35
CA ASN A 28 4.70 8.28 -1.82
C ASN A 28 6.07 8.18 -1.12
N GLY A 29 7.01 7.47 -1.74
CA GLY A 29 8.44 7.55 -1.43
C GLY A 29 9.02 8.89 -1.86
N TYR A 30 8.40 9.98 -1.40
CA TYR A 30 8.84 11.33 -1.69
C TYR A 30 10.20 11.53 -1.02
N PHE A 31 11.17 12.02 -1.76
CA PHE A 31 12.46 12.41 -1.20
C PHE A 31 12.56 13.94 -1.23
N PRO A 32 12.07 14.63 -0.17
CA PRO A 32 11.96 16.09 -0.14
C PRO A 32 13.27 16.80 -0.47
N LEU A 33 14.39 16.25 0.00
CA LEU A 33 15.73 16.82 -0.22
C LEU A 33 16.06 16.97 -1.71
N ARG A 34 15.65 16.04 -2.58
CA ARG A 34 15.95 16.14 -4.04
C ARG A 34 15.09 17.15 -4.79
N GLN A 35 14.12 17.78 -4.14
CA GLN A 35 13.23 18.77 -4.74
C GLN A 35 13.85 20.17 -4.76
N GLN A 36 15.00 20.34 -4.09
CA GLN A 36 15.80 21.55 -4.09
C GLN A 36 17.19 21.26 -4.68
N GLY A 37 17.79 22.21 -5.41
CA GLY A 37 19.07 21.99 -6.08
C GLY A 37 20.19 21.62 -5.10
N GLY A 38 20.23 22.28 -3.94
CA GLY A 38 21.19 21.97 -2.87
C GLY A 38 21.03 20.54 -2.32
N GLY A 39 19.81 20.07 -2.09
CA GLY A 39 19.59 18.71 -1.61
C GLY A 39 19.78 17.65 -2.71
N PHE A 40 19.60 18.00 -3.99
CA PHE A 40 20.01 17.15 -5.11
C PHE A 40 21.54 16.97 -5.16
N ARG A 41 22.31 18.06 -4.99
CA ARG A 41 23.78 18.02 -4.89
C ARG A 41 24.24 17.15 -3.71
N PHE A 42 23.64 17.35 -2.54
CA PHE A 42 23.95 16.53 -1.36
C PHE A 42 23.72 15.03 -1.64
N TRP A 43 22.57 14.70 -2.25
CA TRP A 43 22.29 13.32 -2.65
C TRP A 43 23.33 12.78 -3.64
N TRP A 44 23.75 13.58 -4.63
CA TRP A 44 24.76 13.16 -5.61
C TRP A 44 26.09 12.81 -4.95
N ARG A 45 26.54 13.64 -4.00
CA ARG A 45 27.76 13.36 -3.21
C ARG A 45 27.65 12.07 -2.41
N GLN A 46 26.49 11.82 -1.79
CA GLN A 46 26.25 10.56 -1.09
C GLN A 46 26.32 9.34 -2.02
N LEU A 47 25.95 9.53 -3.30
CA LEU A 47 25.96 8.45 -4.29
C LEU A 47 27.34 8.23 -4.93
N THR A 48 28.10 9.29 -5.20
CA THR A 48 29.30 9.25 -6.04
C THR A 48 30.59 9.62 -5.31
N GLY A 49 30.49 10.15 -4.10
CA GLY A 49 31.61 10.56 -3.25
C GLY A 49 32.02 12.04 -3.41
N SER A 50 31.70 12.69 -4.52
CA SER A 50 32.09 14.08 -4.79
C SER A 50 31.14 14.78 -5.77
N ASP A 51 31.45 16.01 -6.17
CA ASP A 51 30.74 16.73 -7.23
C ASP A 51 31.40 16.56 -8.61
N ASP A 52 32.52 15.84 -8.72
CA ASP A 52 33.37 15.84 -9.93
C ASP A 52 32.66 15.26 -11.17
N THR A 53 31.63 14.45 -10.94
CA THR A 53 30.79 13.85 -11.98
C THR A 53 29.38 14.45 -12.03
N LEU A 54 29.13 15.52 -11.28
CA LEU A 54 27.83 16.19 -11.25
C LEU A 54 27.70 17.11 -12.46
N ASP A 55 27.49 16.53 -13.63
CA ASP A 55 27.25 17.23 -14.89
C ASP A 55 26.10 16.60 -15.69
N GLN A 56 25.67 17.31 -16.74
CA GLN A 56 24.53 16.90 -17.56
C GLN A 56 24.74 15.54 -18.24
N ASP A 57 25.96 15.22 -18.68
CA ASP A 57 26.26 13.98 -19.39
C ASP A 57 26.21 12.77 -18.48
N HIS A 58 26.72 12.88 -17.26
CA HIS A 58 26.63 11.83 -16.25
C HIS A 58 25.18 11.61 -15.80
N LEU A 59 24.38 12.67 -15.68
CA LEU A 59 22.94 12.57 -15.39
C LEU A 59 22.18 11.83 -16.50
N LEU A 60 22.40 12.21 -17.77
CA LEU A 60 21.78 11.53 -18.91
C LEU A 60 22.21 10.06 -19.00
N ARG A 61 23.52 9.77 -18.80
CA ARG A 61 24.03 8.40 -18.74
C ARG A 61 23.45 7.61 -17.58
N MET A 62 23.20 8.22 -16.42
CA MET A 62 22.55 7.57 -15.29
C MET A 62 21.11 7.17 -15.61
N ALA A 63 20.31 8.08 -16.19
CA ALA A 63 18.95 7.81 -16.62
C ALA A 63 18.89 6.69 -17.68
N GLY A 64 19.79 6.74 -18.68
CA GLY A 64 19.90 5.70 -19.70
C GLY A 64 20.35 4.34 -19.14
N ARG A 65 21.28 4.31 -18.17
CA ARG A 65 21.68 3.08 -17.46
C ARG A 65 20.52 2.51 -16.65
N PHE A 66 19.75 3.33 -15.96
CA PHE A 66 18.57 2.90 -15.20
C PHE A 66 17.57 2.20 -16.13
N SER A 67 17.17 2.84 -17.23
CA SER A 67 16.24 2.24 -18.20
C SER A 67 16.77 0.91 -18.74
N ARG A 68 18.02 0.85 -19.24
CA ARG A 68 18.62 -0.40 -19.73
C ARG A 68 18.64 -1.51 -18.69
N ARG A 69 18.93 -1.19 -17.43
CA ARG A 69 18.93 -2.17 -16.33
C ARG A 69 17.53 -2.68 -16.01
N VAL A 70 16.51 -1.81 -16.00
CA VAL A 70 15.12 -2.21 -15.80
C VAL A 70 14.67 -3.15 -16.92
N HIS A 71 14.88 -2.76 -18.18
CA HIS A 71 14.52 -3.60 -19.34
C HIS A 71 15.30 -4.93 -19.36
N GLY A 72 16.61 -4.91 -19.08
CA GLY A 72 17.43 -6.12 -19.03
C GLY A 72 17.01 -7.07 -17.90
N TRP A 73 16.71 -6.53 -16.71
CA TRP A 73 16.23 -7.31 -15.58
C TRP A 73 14.83 -7.90 -15.85
N ALA A 74 13.91 -7.11 -16.41
CA ALA A 74 12.56 -7.56 -16.73
C ALA A 74 12.59 -8.68 -17.77
N LYS A 75 13.40 -8.53 -18.83
CA LYS A 75 13.62 -9.59 -19.83
C LYS A 75 14.17 -10.87 -19.19
N LYS A 76 15.20 -10.76 -18.33
CA LYS A 76 15.77 -11.93 -17.62
C LYS A 76 14.75 -12.60 -16.69
N SER A 77 13.85 -11.81 -16.10
CA SER A 77 12.83 -12.27 -15.15
C SER A 77 11.51 -12.66 -15.81
N ASN A 78 11.43 -12.58 -17.15
CA ASN A 78 10.22 -12.80 -17.94
C ASN A 78 9.02 -11.92 -17.50
N ILE A 79 9.28 -10.65 -17.19
CA ILE A 79 8.27 -9.67 -16.80
C ILE A 79 7.97 -8.74 -17.99
N PRO A 80 6.72 -8.61 -18.43
CA PRO A 80 6.35 -7.70 -19.51
C PRO A 80 6.57 -6.24 -19.10
N ILE A 81 7.08 -5.46 -20.05
CA ILE A 81 7.12 -3.99 -20.00
C ILE A 81 6.23 -3.45 -21.10
N LEU A 82 5.20 -2.69 -20.75
CA LEU A 82 4.27 -2.07 -21.72
C LEU A 82 4.41 -0.56 -21.68
N HIS A 83 4.46 0.06 -22.85
CA HIS A 83 4.45 1.51 -22.99
C HIS A 83 3.01 1.99 -23.16
N CYS A 84 2.54 2.80 -22.22
CA CYS A 84 1.18 3.32 -22.24
C CYS A 84 1.06 4.56 -23.11
N ALA A 85 0.06 4.58 -23.97
CA ALA A 85 -0.34 5.77 -24.71
C ALA A 85 -1.06 6.77 -23.79
N PRO A 86 -1.10 8.07 -24.14
CA PRO A 86 -1.92 9.04 -23.43
C PRO A 86 -3.39 8.62 -23.38
N GLY A 87 -4.02 8.72 -22.20
CA GLY A 87 -5.42 8.37 -22.00
C GLY A 87 -5.71 6.90 -21.68
N GLU A 88 -4.72 6.00 -21.79
CA GLU A 88 -4.93 4.60 -21.43
C GLU A 88 -5.15 4.41 -19.91
N GLN A 89 -6.16 3.62 -19.58
CA GLN A 89 -6.47 3.25 -18.21
C GLN A 89 -5.49 2.20 -17.72
N LYS A 90 -4.45 2.66 -17.02
CA LYS A 90 -3.35 1.82 -16.51
C LYS A 90 -3.84 0.68 -15.60
N HIS A 91 -4.94 0.86 -14.89
CA HIS A 91 -5.49 -0.17 -14.01
C HIS A 91 -6.10 -1.33 -14.81
N GLU A 92 -6.90 -1.04 -15.84
CA GLU A 92 -7.46 -2.05 -16.74
C GLU A 92 -6.36 -2.84 -17.46
N LEU A 93 -5.32 -2.13 -17.92
CA LEU A 93 -4.13 -2.76 -18.51
C LEU A 93 -3.42 -3.69 -17.52
N ALA A 94 -3.32 -3.30 -16.25
CA ALA A 94 -2.72 -4.13 -15.22
C ALA A 94 -3.58 -5.35 -14.87
N GLU A 95 -4.91 -5.19 -14.78
CA GLU A 95 -5.85 -6.28 -14.52
C GLU A 95 -5.76 -7.38 -15.59
N ALA A 96 -5.66 -6.98 -16.87
CA ALA A 96 -5.52 -7.92 -17.99
C ALA A 96 -4.25 -8.79 -17.92
N HIS A 97 -3.24 -8.35 -17.17
CA HIS A 97 -1.97 -9.05 -17.00
C HIS A 97 -1.82 -9.74 -15.64
N LEU A 98 -2.92 -9.84 -14.87
CA LEU A 98 -2.87 -10.52 -13.58
C LEU A 98 -2.40 -11.98 -13.76
N PRO A 99 -1.45 -12.44 -12.92
CA PRO A 99 -1.03 -13.82 -12.93
C PRO A 99 -2.20 -14.76 -12.69
N GLN A 100 -2.36 -15.75 -13.58
CA GLN A 100 -3.35 -16.81 -13.41
C GLN A 100 -2.96 -17.80 -12.31
N ASP A 101 -1.65 -17.91 -12.02
CA ASP A 101 -1.18 -18.70 -10.90
C ASP A 101 -1.55 -17.98 -9.58
N PRO A 102 -2.46 -18.53 -8.75
CA PRO A 102 -2.82 -17.94 -7.46
C PRO A 102 -1.62 -17.88 -6.50
N ASN A 103 -0.54 -18.58 -6.82
CA ASN A 103 0.69 -18.63 -6.06
C ASN A 103 1.75 -17.59 -6.51
N PHE A 104 1.49 -16.81 -7.55
CA PHE A 104 2.48 -15.85 -8.05
C PHE A 104 2.80 -14.77 -7.01
N GLN A 105 4.08 -14.46 -6.84
CA GLN A 105 4.54 -13.37 -5.98
C GLN A 105 5.61 -12.53 -6.65
N GLY A 106 5.50 -11.22 -6.49
CA GLY A 106 6.45 -10.26 -7.02
C GLY A 106 5.82 -9.32 -8.03
N ILE A 107 6.68 -8.76 -8.88
CA ILE A 107 6.29 -7.85 -9.97
C ILE A 107 5.82 -8.70 -11.14
N PHE A 108 4.59 -8.50 -11.60
CA PHE A 108 4.03 -9.21 -12.76
C PHE A 108 3.98 -8.37 -14.02
N LEU A 109 4.05 -7.04 -13.89
CA LEU A 109 3.96 -6.10 -15.00
C LEU A 109 4.69 -4.81 -14.66
N ILE A 110 5.33 -4.21 -15.67
CA ILE A 110 5.83 -2.84 -15.60
C ILE A 110 5.14 -2.02 -16.67
N LEU A 111 4.42 -0.97 -16.28
CA LEU A 111 3.87 0.01 -17.21
C LEU A 111 4.81 1.22 -17.30
N VAL A 112 5.03 1.72 -18.50
CA VAL A 112 5.86 2.91 -18.76
C VAL A 112 4.98 3.98 -19.39
N ALA A 113 4.77 5.08 -18.68
CA ALA A 113 3.97 6.20 -19.16
C ALA A 113 4.80 7.48 -19.17
N LYS A 114 4.52 8.39 -20.12
CA LYS A 114 5.15 9.71 -20.13
C LYS A 114 4.28 10.70 -19.37
N ALA A 115 4.88 11.46 -18.46
CA ALA A 115 4.23 12.59 -17.78
C ALA A 115 5.24 13.71 -17.53
N PRO A 116 4.79 14.98 -17.41
CA PRO A 116 5.65 16.07 -17.00
C PRO A 116 6.25 15.79 -15.61
N GLY A 117 7.57 15.94 -15.48
CA GLY A 117 8.27 15.69 -14.21
C GLY A 117 9.39 16.68 -13.96
N LEU A 118 9.70 16.89 -12.67
CA LEU A 118 10.83 17.72 -12.25
C LEU A 118 12.14 17.10 -12.75
N VAL A 119 12.86 17.83 -13.60
CA VAL A 119 14.20 17.47 -14.07
C VAL A 119 15.17 18.61 -13.76
N TRP A 120 16.33 18.25 -13.23
CA TRP A 120 17.43 19.18 -12.99
C TRP A 120 18.27 19.35 -14.26
N ASP A 121 18.64 20.60 -14.52
CA ASP A 121 19.64 21.01 -15.50
C ASP A 121 20.88 21.42 -14.72
N VAL A 122 22.02 20.80 -15.06
CA VAL A 122 23.28 21.07 -14.38
C VAL A 122 24.23 21.72 -15.36
N LYS A 123 24.63 22.95 -15.05
CA LYS A 123 25.58 23.74 -15.83
C LYS A 123 26.83 23.98 -15.00
N CYS A 124 27.98 23.65 -15.56
CA CYS A 124 29.27 24.08 -15.05
C CYS A 124 29.65 25.37 -15.76
N SER A 125 29.89 26.43 -15.00
CA SER A 125 30.43 27.68 -15.53
C SER A 125 31.92 27.53 -15.85
N ASP A 126 32.45 28.38 -16.73
CA ASP A 126 33.86 28.39 -17.13
C ASP A 126 34.83 28.60 -15.94
N ASN A 127 34.33 29.20 -14.86
CA ASN A 127 35.06 29.38 -13.59
C ASN A 127 34.95 28.19 -12.61
N GLY A 128 34.40 27.06 -13.04
CA GLY A 128 34.22 25.85 -12.23
C GLY A 128 33.03 25.91 -11.25
N SER A 129 32.21 26.97 -11.27
CA SER A 129 31.02 27.03 -10.41
C SER A 129 29.89 26.16 -10.96
N LEU A 130 29.31 25.34 -10.07
CA LEU A 130 28.23 24.41 -10.37
C LEU A 130 26.86 25.09 -10.17
N HIS A 131 26.07 25.18 -11.23
CA HIS A 131 24.71 25.70 -11.20
C HIS A 131 23.68 24.61 -11.47
N ILE A 132 22.79 24.38 -10.50
CA ILE A 132 21.72 23.37 -10.59
C ILE A 132 20.39 24.09 -10.60
N GLN A 133 19.69 24.02 -11.73
CA GLN A 133 18.41 24.71 -11.95
C GLN A 133 17.34 23.74 -12.42
N ARG A 134 16.07 24.08 -12.18
CA ARG A 134 14.95 23.27 -12.67
C ARG A 134 14.75 23.54 -14.15
N LYS A 135 14.54 22.50 -14.96
CA LYS A 135 14.08 22.68 -16.34
C LYS A 135 12.65 23.21 -16.33
N THR A 136 12.44 24.32 -17.04
CA THR A 136 11.13 24.95 -17.23
C THR A 136 10.90 25.19 -18.73
N PRO A 137 9.77 24.73 -19.30
CA PRO A 137 8.72 23.90 -18.68
C PRO A 137 9.21 22.50 -18.28
N TRP A 138 8.47 21.80 -17.43
CA TRP A 138 8.82 20.43 -17.05
C TRP A 138 8.80 19.51 -18.27
N PRO A 139 9.91 18.81 -18.57
CA PRO A 139 9.93 17.88 -19.69
C PRO A 139 9.10 16.64 -19.36
N TYR A 140 8.68 15.95 -20.41
CA TYR A 140 8.08 14.63 -20.28
C TYR A 140 9.15 13.60 -19.94
N VAL A 141 8.95 12.89 -18.82
CA VAL A 141 9.82 11.80 -18.37
C VAL A 141 9.06 10.49 -18.35
N ASN A 142 9.79 9.38 -18.46
CA ASN A 142 9.20 8.05 -18.32
C ASN A 142 8.97 7.76 -16.83
N HIS A 143 7.72 7.52 -16.47
CA HIS A 143 7.30 6.97 -15.19
C HIS A 143 7.15 5.46 -15.32
N TYR A 144 7.87 4.71 -14.50
CA TYR A 144 7.79 3.26 -14.43
C TYR A 144 6.86 2.90 -13.27
N HIS A 145 5.77 2.20 -13.58
CA HIS A 145 4.80 1.69 -12.62
C HIS A 145 5.05 0.19 -12.47
N PHE A 146 5.52 -0.23 -11.30
CA PHE A 146 5.80 -1.64 -11.00
C PHE A 146 4.57 -2.24 -10.33
N HIS A 147 3.86 -3.13 -11.01
CA HIS A 147 2.66 -3.76 -10.49
C HIS A 147 3.03 -5.02 -9.70
N ILE A 148 2.69 -5.01 -8.41
CA ILE A 148 3.02 -6.06 -7.45
C ILE A 148 1.73 -6.75 -7.02
N ASN A 149 1.68 -8.08 -7.15
CA ASN A 149 0.46 -8.86 -6.89
C ASN A 149 -0.11 -8.63 -5.48
N VAL A 150 0.75 -8.48 -4.48
CA VAL A 150 0.33 -8.26 -3.08
C VAL A 150 -0.38 -6.93 -2.87
N VAL A 151 0.09 -5.86 -3.53
CA VAL A 151 -0.54 -4.54 -3.42
C VAL A 151 -1.89 -4.57 -4.12
N HIS A 152 -1.94 -5.16 -5.32
CA HIS A 152 -3.19 -5.38 -6.04
C HIS A 152 -4.21 -6.19 -5.22
N ALA A 153 -3.78 -7.27 -4.56
CA ALA A 153 -4.64 -8.05 -3.67
C ALA A 153 -5.12 -7.24 -2.45
N ALA A 154 -4.32 -6.33 -1.92
CA ALA A 154 -4.73 -5.46 -0.82
C ALA A 154 -5.71 -4.36 -1.28
N ASP A 155 -5.54 -3.81 -2.48
CA ASP A 155 -6.43 -2.79 -3.05
C ASP A 155 -7.83 -3.38 -3.35
N HIS A 156 -7.91 -4.64 -3.80
CA HIS A 156 -9.19 -5.37 -3.96
C HIS A 156 -9.59 -6.16 -2.71
N SER A 157 -9.33 -5.63 -1.52
CA SER A 157 -9.70 -6.29 -0.27
C SER A 157 -11.22 -6.41 -0.14
N TYR A 158 -11.68 -7.57 0.34
CA TYR A 158 -13.09 -7.81 0.62
C TYR A 158 -13.23 -8.73 1.84
N LEU A 159 -14.42 -8.75 2.43
CA LEU A 159 -14.78 -9.67 3.52
C LEU A 159 -16.00 -10.48 3.07
N PRO A 160 -15.84 -11.76 2.70
CA PRO A 160 -16.98 -12.58 2.36
C PRO A 160 -17.92 -12.75 3.56
N ASP A 161 -19.23 -12.85 3.30
CA ASP A 161 -20.24 -13.07 4.33
C ASP A 161 -19.92 -14.29 5.20
N GLY A 162 -20.15 -14.14 6.51
CA GLY A 162 -19.85 -15.18 7.50
C GLY A 162 -18.36 -15.42 7.76
N THR A 163 -17.43 -14.80 7.02
CA THR A 163 -15.97 -15.01 7.21
C THR A 163 -15.51 -14.66 8.62
N LEU A 164 -15.99 -13.55 9.19
CA LEU A 164 -15.61 -13.15 10.55
C LEU A 164 -16.06 -14.18 11.60
N ASN A 165 -17.27 -14.72 11.45
CA ASN A 165 -17.79 -15.79 12.31
C ASN A 165 -16.98 -17.08 12.13
N ALA A 166 -16.76 -17.49 10.88
CA ALA A 166 -15.98 -18.66 10.54
C ALA A 166 -14.53 -18.56 11.03
N LEU A 167 -13.93 -17.37 11.08
CA LEU A 167 -12.59 -17.16 11.62
C LEU A 167 -12.54 -17.41 13.13
N ALA A 168 -13.54 -16.97 13.88
CA ALA A 168 -13.63 -17.16 15.33
C ALA A 168 -13.80 -18.65 15.72
N GLU A 169 -14.38 -19.46 14.84
CA GLU A 169 -14.57 -20.89 15.09
C GLU A 169 -13.26 -21.70 15.07
N PRO A 170 -13.12 -22.75 15.88
CA PRO A 170 -12.03 -23.70 15.77
C PRO A 170 -11.98 -24.41 14.41
N THR A 171 -10.80 -24.87 13.99
CA THR A 171 -10.64 -25.63 12.74
C THR A 171 -9.89 -26.92 12.99
N GLN A 172 -10.21 -27.99 12.27
CA GLN A 172 -9.42 -29.22 12.29
C GLN A 172 -8.38 -29.21 11.18
N ARG A 173 -7.16 -29.64 11.49
CA ARG A 173 -6.09 -29.80 10.50
C ARG A 173 -5.37 -31.12 10.74
N GLY A 174 -5.67 -32.10 9.90
CA GLY A 174 -5.32 -33.48 10.17
C GLY A 174 -5.95 -33.94 11.49
N THR A 175 -5.18 -34.54 12.38
CA THR A 175 -5.65 -35.01 13.69
C THR A 175 -5.66 -33.93 14.78
N ARG A 176 -5.21 -32.70 14.50
CA ARG A 176 -5.09 -31.63 15.51
C ARG A 176 -6.19 -30.58 15.34
N ARG A 177 -6.91 -30.29 16.43
CA ARG A 177 -7.81 -29.14 16.54
C ARG A 177 -7.00 -27.88 16.79
N LEU A 178 -7.20 -26.86 15.97
CA LEU A 178 -6.64 -25.53 16.11
C LEU A 178 -7.73 -24.59 16.62
N ALA A 179 -7.37 -23.77 17.60
CA ALA A 179 -8.27 -22.73 18.10
C ALA A 179 -8.57 -21.70 16.99
N GLY A 180 -9.74 -21.07 17.11
CA GLY A 180 -10.13 -20.00 16.19
C GLY A 180 -9.22 -18.79 16.24
N VAL A 181 -9.39 -17.94 15.24
CA VAL A 181 -8.69 -16.69 14.99
C VAL A 181 -9.65 -15.55 15.28
N ASP A 182 -9.46 -14.92 16.45
CA ASP A 182 -10.14 -13.69 16.79
C ASP A 182 -9.27 -12.49 16.40
N LEU A 183 -9.61 -11.86 15.27
CA LEU A 183 -8.91 -10.69 14.73
C LEU A 183 -9.10 -9.42 15.57
N GLN A 184 -9.90 -9.42 16.64
CA GLN A 184 -10.02 -8.26 17.53
C GLN A 184 -8.92 -8.23 18.59
N LYS A 185 -8.36 -9.39 18.96
CA LYS A 185 -7.32 -9.49 19.98
C LYS A 185 -6.04 -8.76 19.56
N PRO A 186 -5.44 -7.91 20.43
CA PRO A 186 -4.25 -7.12 20.09
C PRO A 186 -3.10 -7.95 19.49
N ARG A 187 -2.83 -9.12 20.06
CA ARG A 187 -1.81 -10.05 19.55
C ARG A 187 -2.10 -10.55 18.14
N VAL A 188 -3.33 -10.99 17.86
CA VAL A 188 -3.70 -11.54 16.55
C VAL A 188 -3.73 -10.44 15.49
N ARG A 189 -4.12 -9.21 15.88
CA ARG A 189 -3.96 -8.02 15.04
C ARG A 189 -2.50 -7.79 14.68
N ALA A 190 -1.61 -7.69 15.67
CA ALA A 190 -0.18 -7.49 15.39
C ALA A 190 0.40 -8.60 14.48
N VAL A 191 -0.03 -9.86 14.64
CA VAL A 191 0.35 -10.96 13.74
C VAL A 191 -0.15 -10.74 12.32
N SER A 192 -1.41 -10.36 12.17
CA SER A 192 -2.04 -10.12 10.86
C SER A 192 -1.39 -8.93 10.14
N GLU A 193 -1.12 -7.86 10.86
CA GLU A 193 -0.40 -6.67 10.36
C GLU A 193 1.02 -7.04 9.92
N ALA A 194 1.74 -7.80 10.75
CA ALA A 194 3.07 -8.27 10.43
C ALA A 194 3.09 -9.17 9.18
N ILE A 195 2.08 -10.02 9.00
CA ILE A 195 1.93 -10.85 7.79
C ILE A 195 1.70 -9.99 6.56
N LEU A 196 0.75 -9.04 6.59
CA LEU A 196 0.52 -8.11 5.49
C LEU A 196 1.78 -7.32 5.14
N ALA A 197 2.51 -6.86 6.16
CA ALA A 197 3.73 -6.10 5.97
C ALA A 197 4.94 -6.96 5.54
N LEU A 198 4.85 -8.29 5.60
CA LEU A 198 5.86 -9.23 5.08
C LEU A 198 5.44 -9.85 3.75
N ALA A 199 4.16 -9.78 3.38
CA ALA A 199 3.62 -10.39 2.16
C ALA A 199 4.35 -9.94 0.87
N PRO A 200 4.77 -8.66 0.69
CA PRO A 200 5.49 -8.23 -0.51
C PRO A 200 6.89 -8.82 -0.65
N LYS A 201 7.42 -9.52 0.37
CA LYS A 201 8.79 -10.02 0.36
C LYS A 201 8.96 -11.14 -0.67
N PRO A 202 9.86 -10.98 -1.66
CA PRO A 202 10.12 -12.02 -2.65
C PRO A 202 10.57 -13.33 -2.00
N GLY A 203 9.98 -14.44 -2.41
CA GLY A 203 10.26 -15.77 -1.85
C GLY A 203 9.73 -16.01 -0.43
N GLY A 204 8.87 -15.13 0.08
CA GLY A 204 8.22 -15.27 1.39
C GLY A 204 9.12 -14.95 2.59
N PHE A 205 8.56 -15.14 3.77
CA PHE A 205 9.16 -14.79 5.07
C PHE A 205 9.34 -16.00 5.98
N THR A 206 10.15 -15.85 7.03
CA THR A 206 10.36 -16.89 8.05
C THR A 206 9.56 -16.61 9.33
N MET A 207 9.40 -17.62 10.19
CA MET A 207 8.76 -17.43 11.50
C MET A 207 9.57 -16.49 12.42
N ALA A 208 10.90 -16.44 12.26
CA ALA A 208 11.74 -15.51 13.01
C ALA A 208 11.49 -14.06 12.60
N GLU A 209 11.33 -13.81 11.30
CA GLU A 209 10.99 -12.49 10.76
C GLU A 209 9.58 -12.06 11.18
N LEU A 210 8.61 -13.00 11.16
CA LEU A 210 7.27 -12.75 11.67
C LEU A 210 7.32 -12.37 13.17
N ALA A 211 8.02 -13.16 13.99
CA ALA A 211 8.17 -12.86 15.41
C ALA A 211 8.86 -11.52 15.68
N HIS A 212 9.89 -11.17 14.90
CA HIS A 212 10.54 -9.88 14.99
C HIS A 212 9.58 -8.73 14.69
N LYS A 213 8.81 -8.82 13.61
CA LYS A 213 7.88 -7.75 13.21
C LYS A 213 6.72 -7.59 14.19
N VAL A 214 6.18 -8.70 14.72
CA VAL A 214 5.13 -8.66 15.76
C VAL A 214 5.63 -8.00 17.05
N ARG A 215 6.87 -8.28 17.47
CA ARG A 215 7.46 -7.62 18.65
C ARG A 215 7.54 -6.10 18.49
N ASN A 216 7.93 -5.63 17.30
CA ASN A 216 8.06 -4.20 17.01
C ASN A 216 6.70 -3.46 16.96
N SER A 217 5.59 -4.18 16.74
CA SER A 217 4.24 -3.61 16.72
C SER A 217 3.54 -3.62 18.09
N LEU A 218 3.95 -4.50 19.01
CA LEU A 218 3.31 -4.68 20.33
C LEU A 218 3.89 -3.76 21.42
N SER A 219 4.42 -2.59 21.05
CA SER A 219 5.30 -1.68 21.82
C SER A 219 4.79 -1.08 23.14
N ASN A 220 3.92 -1.77 23.89
CA ASN A 220 3.43 -1.37 25.22
C ASN A 220 3.81 -2.38 26.32
N GLY A 221 5.07 -2.84 26.35
CA GLY A 221 5.67 -3.50 27.51
C GLY A 221 5.73 -5.04 27.46
N ASN A 222 6.95 -5.56 27.67
CA ASN A 222 7.32 -6.90 28.17
C ASN A 222 6.59 -8.17 27.68
N VAL A 223 5.92 -8.16 26.52
CA VAL A 223 5.39 -9.42 25.95
C VAL A 223 6.50 -10.14 25.20
N THR A 224 7.00 -11.25 25.77
CA THR A 224 7.97 -12.15 25.14
C THR A 224 7.31 -12.89 23.96
N TYR A 225 7.33 -12.28 22.77
CA TYR A 225 6.82 -12.89 21.55
C TYR A 225 7.95 -13.62 20.79
N THR A 226 7.90 -14.95 20.78
CA THR A 226 8.98 -15.82 20.25
C THR A 226 8.59 -16.43 18.91
N SER A 227 9.55 -17.05 18.21
CA SER A 227 9.29 -17.83 17.00
C SER A 227 8.29 -18.98 17.23
N ARG A 228 8.19 -19.51 18.46
CA ARG A 228 7.19 -20.54 18.83
C ARG A 228 5.79 -19.95 18.91
N HIS A 229 5.65 -18.74 19.48
CA HIS A 229 4.40 -17.98 19.45
C HIS A 229 3.97 -17.67 18.02
N ALA A 230 4.90 -17.20 17.18
CA ALA A 230 4.67 -16.98 15.75
C ALA A 230 4.19 -18.23 15.03
N ALA A 231 4.87 -19.37 15.23
CA ALA A 231 4.48 -20.63 14.60
C ALA A 231 3.08 -21.10 15.02
N TYR A 232 2.70 -20.91 16.28
CA TYR A 232 1.37 -21.25 16.79
C TYR A 232 0.29 -20.36 16.18
N ASP A 233 0.46 -19.03 16.20
CA ASP A 233 -0.52 -18.09 15.63
C ASP A 233 -0.63 -18.26 14.11
N PHE A 234 0.52 -18.42 13.43
CA PHE A 234 0.58 -18.72 12.01
C PHE A 234 -0.16 -20.02 11.66
N SER A 235 -0.06 -21.05 12.51
CA SER A 235 -0.76 -22.32 12.28
C SER A 235 -2.28 -22.16 12.31
N LYS A 236 -2.82 -21.27 13.16
CA LYS A 236 -4.25 -20.95 13.17
C LYS A 236 -4.69 -20.27 11.88
N LEU A 237 -3.97 -19.23 11.47
CA LEU A 237 -4.24 -18.51 10.22
C LEU A 237 -4.11 -19.44 9.00
N ARG A 238 -3.16 -20.38 9.03
CA ARG A 238 -3.02 -21.41 8.01
C ARG A 238 -4.19 -22.39 7.99
N GLY A 239 -4.72 -22.76 9.16
CA GLY A 239 -5.95 -23.56 9.26
C GLY A 239 -7.16 -22.88 8.61
N LYS A 240 -7.15 -21.54 8.57
CA LYS A 240 -8.14 -20.69 7.88
C LYS A 240 -7.78 -20.35 6.43
N LYS A 241 -6.74 -20.98 5.87
CA LYS A 241 -6.24 -20.72 4.49
C LYS A 241 -5.82 -19.26 4.23
N LEU A 242 -5.61 -18.46 5.29
CA LEU A 242 -5.16 -17.06 5.15
C LEU A 242 -3.66 -16.94 4.88
N VAL A 243 -2.90 -17.99 5.20
CA VAL A 243 -1.45 -18.08 4.99
C VAL A 243 -1.04 -19.51 4.70
N GLU A 244 0.12 -19.68 4.07
CA GLU A 244 0.60 -21.00 3.69
C GLU A 244 2.13 -21.11 3.69
N ARG A 245 2.60 -22.36 3.55
CA ARG A 245 4.02 -22.70 3.46
C ARG A 245 4.40 -22.84 1.98
N ILE A 246 5.54 -22.30 1.59
CA ILE A 246 6.03 -22.37 0.22
C ILE A 246 6.73 -23.72 0.01
N GLY A 247 6.04 -24.64 -0.67
CA GLY A 247 6.55 -25.98 -0.97
C GLY A 247 7.13 -26.69 0.26
N LYS A 248 8.33 -27.25 0.12
CA LYS A 248 9.07 -27.93 1.21
C LYS A 248 9.98 -26.97 2.01
N SER A 249 10.05 -25.68 1.66
CA SER A 249 10.96 -24.72 2.30
C SER A 249 10.52 -24.33 3.72
N ARG A 250 11.37 -23.65 4.50
CA ARG A 250 10.98 -23.01 5.77
C ARG A 250 10.45 -21.58 5.59
N ARG A 251 9.94 -21.27 4.39
CA ARG A 251 9.37 -19.98 4.04
C ARG A 251 7.86 -20.03 3.89
N TYR A 252 7.24 -18.90 4.18
CA TYR A 252 5.80 -18.74 4.31
C TYR A 252 5.34 -17.51 3.57
N ARG A 253 4.05 -17.50 3.21
CA ARG A 253 3.42 -16.37 2.53
C ARG A 253 1.95 -16.25 2.86
N ALA A 254 1.36 -15.11 2.54
CA ALA A 254 -0.07 -14.94 2.40
C ALA A 254 -0.44 -15.05 0.90
N PRO A 255 -1.37 -15.94 0.51
CA PRO A 255 -1.92 -15.93 -0.84
C PRO A 255 -2.81 -14.70 -1.06
N PRO A 256 -3.16 -14.34 -2.31
CA PRO A 256 -4.00 -13.17 -2.62
C PRO A 256 -5.29 -13.10 -1.79
N ASP A 257 -6.04 -14.19 -1.67
CA ASP A 257 -7.29 -14.19 -0.90
C ASP A 257 -7.06 -13.97 0.60
N GLY A 258 -5.96 -14.53 1.14
CA GLY A 258 -5.54 -14.27 2.51
C GLY A 258 -5.20 -12.80 2.73
N ILE A 259 -4.50 -12.17 1.77
CA ILE A 259 -4.19 -10.74 1.79
C ILE A 259 -5.49 -9.91 1.75
N ARG A 260 -6.41 -10.23 0.84
CA ARG A 260 -7.70 -9.53 0.68
C ARG A 260 -8.50 -9.54 1.99
N ILE A 261 -8.64 -10.69 2.63
CA ILE A 261 -9.39 -10.82 3.88
C ILE A 261 -8.70 -10.08 5.03
N LEU A 262 -7.38 -10.28 5.20
CA LEU A 262 -6.63 -9.62 6.26
C LEU A 262 -6.64 -8.10 6.10
N ALA A 263 -6.38 -7.60 4.88
CA ALA A 263 -6.41 -6.18 4.56
C ALA A 263 -7.82 -5.59 4.75
N GLY A 264 -8.85 -6.28 4.27
CA GLY A 264 -10.24 -5.87 4.39
C GLY A 264 -10.65 -5.70 5.86
N MET A 265 -10.26 -6.63 6.73
CA MET A 265 -10.51 -6.50 8.17
C MET A 265 -9.80 -5.28 8.77
N PHE A 266 -8.54 -5.02 8.39
CA PHE A 266 -7.81 -3.85 8.89
C PHE A 266 -8.45 -2.54 8.43
N ILE A 267 -8.82 -2.47 7.15
CA ILE A 267 -9.49 -1.31 6.57
C ILE A 267 -10.81 -1.06 7.29
N LEU A 268 -11.67 -2.07 7.40
CA LEU A 268 -12.94 -1.96 8.09
C LEU A 268 -12.75 -1.47 9.53
N ARG A 269 -11.79 -2.04 10.27
CA ARG A 269 -11.57 -1.67 11.68
C ARG A 269 -10.98 -0.27 11.85
N GLU A 270 -9.90 0.04 11.12
CA GLU A 270 -9.08 1.23 11.35
C GLU A 270 -9.56 2.45 10.57
N LYS A 271 -10.14 2.23 9.39
CA LYS A 271 -10.56 3.30 8.47
C LYS A 271 -12.07 3.52 8.43
N VAL A 272 -12.87 2.56 8.89
CA VAL A 272 -14.34 2.70 8.93
C VAL A 272 -14.85 2.75 10.37
N ILE A 273 -14.77 1.64 11.12
CA ILE A 273 -15.38 1.52 12.45
C ILE A 273 -14.81 2.53 13.45
N LYS A 274 -13.48 2.61 13.58
CA LYS A 274 -12.85 3.56 14.53
C LYS A 274 -13.23 5.02 14.25
N PRO A 275 -13.11 5.54 13.00
CA PRO A 275 -13.56 6.89 12.68
C PRO A 275 -15.06 7.13 12.94
N VAL A 276 -15.92 6.18 12.54
CA VAL A 276 -17.37 6.28 12.79
C VAL A 276 -17.66 6.36 14.28
N LEU A 277 -17.09 5.46 15.09
CA LEU A 277 -17.27 5.47 16.54
C LEU A 277 -16.68 6.72 17.20
N ALA A 278 -15.55 7.23 16.70
CA ALA A 278 -14.97 8.48 17.18
C ALA A 278 -15.85 9.70 16.84
N GLY A 279 -16.54 9.68 15.69
CA GLY A 279 -17.50 10.71 15.29
C GLY A 279 -18.86 10.62 16.01
N LEU A 280 -19.31 9.40 16.34
CA LEU A 280 -20.53 9.16 17.13
C LEU A 280 -20.35 9.48 18.61
N GLY A 281 -19.16 9.26 19.15
CA GLY A 281 -18.82 9.76 20.47
C GLY A 281 -18.94 11.28 20.43
N LYS A 282 -19.77 11.89 21.27
CA LYS A 282 -19.75 13.34 21.51
C LYS A 282 -18.36 13.65 22.08
N PRO A 283 -17.35 14.06 21.28
CA PRO A 283 -16.07 14.37 21.86
C PRO A 283 -16.40 15.52 22.81
N ARG A 284 -15.97 15.45 24.07
CA ARG A 284 -15.98 16.67 24.88
C ARG A 284 -15.10 17.64 24.12
N ILE A 285 -15.73 18.55 23.38
CA ILE A 285 -15.05 19.59 22.63
C ILE A 285 -14.27 20.33 23.72
N GLY A 286 -12.96 20.08 23.77
CA GLY A 286 -12.08 20.83 24.63
C GLY A 286 -12.21 22.30 24.27
N ARG A 287 -11.68 23.19 25.12
CA ARG A 287 -11.68 24.61 24.79
C ARG A 287 -11.09 24.80 23.37
N PRO A 288 -11.79 25.52 22.47
CA PRO A 288 -11.30 25.72 21.11
C PRO A 288 -9.84 26.20 21.16
N PRO A 289 -8.97 25.73 20.24
CA PRO A 289 -7.60 26.21 20.19
C PRO A 289 -7.60 27.74 20.06
N LYS A 290 -6.74 28.43 20.82
CA LYS A 290 -6.69 29.91 20.84
C LYS A 290 -6.42 30.51 19.46
N ASN A 291 -5.76 29.75 18.58
CA ASN A 291 -5.49 30.10 17.20
C ASN A 291 -6.03 28.98 16.30
N VAL A 292 -7.04 29.28 15.50
CA VAL A 292 -7.58 28.39 14.45
C VAL A 292 -6.89 28.76 13.14
N GLN A 293 -6.27 27.80 12.44
CA GLN A 293 -5.65 28.10 11.15
C GLN A 293 -6.72 28.33 10.08
N PRO A 294 -6.48 29.17 9.06
CA PRO A 294 -7.45 29.38 7.97
C PRO A 294 -7.93 28.08 7.31
N ILE A 295 -7.07 27.08 7.19
CA ILE A 295 -7.42 25.77 6.63
C ILE A 295 -8.40 24.98 7.49
N ASP A 296 -8.30 25.08 8.83
CA ASP A 296 -9.23 24.43 9.75
C ASP A 296 -10.63 25.07 9.63
N GLN A 297 -10.68 26.39 9.42
CA GLN A 297 -11.92 27.10 9.15
C GLN A 297 -12.56 26.65 7.82
N HIS A 298 -11.77 26.46 6.76
CA HIS A 298 -12.28 25.94 5.49
C HIS A 298 -12.84 24.53 5.63
N TYR A 299 -12.17 23.67 6.40
CA TYR A 299 -12.62 22.31 6.64
C TYR A 299 -13.93 22.26 7.43
N ASN A 300 -14.06 23.10 8.46
CA ASN A 300 -15.29 23.26 9.23
C ASN A 300 -16.45 23.76 8.35
N ASN A 301 -16.20 24.75 7.48
CA ASN A 301 -17.22 25.27 6.57
C ASN A 301 -17.70 24.18 5.59
N LEU A 302 -16.77 23.40 5.02
CA LEU A 302 -17.12 22.28 4.14
C LEU A 302 -17.95 21.22 4.85
N GLN A 303 -17.58 20.85 6.09
CA GLN A 303 -18.37 19.90 6.87
C GLN A 303 -19.77 20.43 7.18
N HIS A 304 -19.90 21.73 7.44
CA HIS A 304 -21.19 22.36 7.74
C HIS A 304 -22.12 22.38 6.52
N GLU A 305 -21.61 22.80 5.35
CA GLU A 305 -22.38 22.81 4.11
C GLU A 305 -22.72 21.40 3.62
N LEU A 306 -21.81 20.44 3.79
CA LEU A 306 -22.10 19.03 3.49
C LEU A 306 -23.22 18.50 4.38
N ARG A 307 -23.23 18.86 5.67
CA ARG A 307 -24.29 18.44 6.60
C ARG A 307 -25.65 19.05 6.25
N ARG A 308 -25.69 20.34 5.89
CA ARG A 308 -26.91 20.99 5.37
C ARG A 308 -27.42 20.35 4.10
N THR A 309 -26.50 19.92 3.24
CA THR A 309 -26.83 19.17 2.03
C THR A 309 -27.50 17.85 2.42
N PHE A 310 -26.95 17.11 3.38
CA PHE A 310 -27.57 15.87 3.88
C PHE A 310 -28.93 16.09 4.55
N GLU A 311 -29.11 17.18 5.31
CA GLU A 311 -30.42 17.55 5.87
C GLU A 311 -31.43 17.87 4.76
N THR A 312 -31.01 18.59 3.72
CA THR A 312 -31.85 18.92 2.54
C THR A 312 -32.26 17.66 1.77
N LEU A 313 -31.36 16.68 1.70
CA LEU A 313 -31.59 15.38 1.07
C LEU A 313 -32.30 14.37 2.01
N ALA A 314 -32.65 14.78 3.23
CA ALA A 314 -33.27 13.92 4.27
C ALA A 314 -32.43 12.69 4.68
N LEU A 315 -31.11 12.76 4.53
CA LEU A 315 -30.14 11.71 4.89
C LEU A 315 -29.63 11.83 6.32
N ALA A 316 -29.80 13.00 6.94
CA ALA A 316 -29.49 13.25 8.33
C ALA A 316 -30.62 14.10 8.95
N THR A 317 -31.02 13.75 10.17
CA THR A 317 -31.94 14.52 11.02
C THR A 317 -31.21 15.47 11.94
#